data_AF-A0A2V8ANT0-F1
#
_entry.id   AF-A0A2V8ANT0-F1
#
_cell.length_a   1.000
_cell.length_b   1.000
_cell.length_c   1.000
_cell.angle_alpha   90.00
_cell.angle_beta   90.00
_cell.angle_gamma   90.00
#
_symmetry.space_group_name_H-M   'P 1'
#
loop_
_entity.id
_entity.type
_entity.pdbx_description
1 polymer ?
#
loop_
_entity_poly.entity_id
_entity_poly.type
_entity_poly.pdbx_seq_one_letter_code
_entity_poly.pdbx_strand_id
1 'polypeptide(L)'
;MNFLTGAGAALVLHEGGHLTFDVIFDAQPRLEGVQFGPFPFVAVTHRSGLSPRREFTISSAGFWVQEGTDEWLLNPDRCGSGLRACEGAWFSKGMLAFNVLNSVGYALVAFAKAGPSERDTRGMADSIDIDERAIGALVLTPALLDAYRYVNPTARWAAWTSRLVKAGSVLLVLKQTSSSRR
;
A
#
# COMPACT_ATOMS: atom_id res chain seq x y z
N MET A 1 5.24 -19.67 -13.77
CA MET A 1 5.49 -18.21 -13.82
C MET A 1 6.53 -17.87 -12.76
N ASN A 2 7.46 -16.95 -13.04
CA ASN A 2 8.61 -16.69 -12.16
C ASN A 2 8.31 -15.59 -11.11
N PHE A 3 9.21 -15.46 -10.15
CA PHE A 3 9.12 -14.51 -9.03
C PHE A 3 9.05 -13.05 -9.50
N LEU A 4 9.89 -12.65 -10.46
CA LEU A 4 9.94 -11.27 -10.94
C LEU A 4 8.66 -10.85 -11.66
N THR A 5 8.04 -11.76 -12.41
CA THR A 5 6.72 -11.51 -13.01
C THR A 5 5.66 -11.27 -11.93
N GLY A 6 5.74 -11.96 -10.80
CA GLY A 6 4.89 -11.72 -9.64
C GLY A 6 5.09 -10.33 -9.05
N ALA A 7 6.33 -9.93 -8.81
CA ALA A 7 6.66 -8.60 -8.31
C ALA A 7 6.17 -7.50 -9.27
N GLY A 8 6.38 -7.67 -10.58
CA GLY A 8 5.89 -6.73 -11.60
C GLY A 8 4.35 -6.65 -11.64
N ALA A 9 3.65 -7.76 -11.47
CA ALA A 9 2.19 -7.75 -11.39
C ALA A 9 1.69 -6.99 -10.15
N ALA A 10 2.37 -7.15 -9.01
CA ALA A 10 2.03 -6.43 -7.79
C ALA A 10 2.26 -4.91 -7.93
N LEU A 11 3.34 -4.48 -8.59
CA LEU A 11 3.54 -3.07 -8.94
C LEU A 11 2.39 -2.53 -9.80
N VAL A 12 2.01 -3.25 -10.86
CA VAL A 12 0.89 -2.82 -11.73
C VAL A 12 -0.43 -2.73 -10.96
N LEU A 13 -0.69 -3.65 -10.03
CA LEU A 13 -1.87 -3.60 -9.18
C LEU A 13 -1.84 -2.41 -8.23
N HIS A 14 -0.68 -2.10 -7.63
CA HIS A 14 -0.50 -0.94 -6.75
C HIS A 14 -0.81 0.37 -7.50
N GLU A 15 -0.14 0.63 -8.63
CA GLU A 15 -0.40 1.80 -9.46
C GLU A 15 -1.83 1.83 -10.02
N GLY A 16 -2.39 0.65 -10.34
CA GLY A 16 -3.78 0.50 -10.75
C GLY A 16 -4.78 0.93 -9.68
N GLY A 17 -4.43 0.80 -8.39
CA GLY A 17 -5.20 1.32 -7.28
C GLY A 17 -5.36 2.84 -7.34
N HIS A 18 -4.23 3.55 -7.46
CA HIS A 18 -4.21 5.02 -7.64
C HIS A 18 -5.02 5.44 -8.86
N LEU A 19 -4.72 4.85 -10.02
CA LEU A 19 -5.38 5.15 -11.28
C LEU A 19 -6.91 4.97 -11.22
N THR A 20 -7.37 3.95 -10.51
CA THR A 20 -8.81 3.70 -10.34
C THR A 20 -9.48 4.89 -9.65
N PHE A 21 -8.91 5.38 -8.56
CA PHE A 21 -9.49 6.52 -7.82
C PHE A 21 -9.26 7.85 -8.53
N ASP A 22 -8.18 8.00 -9.28
CA ASP A 22 -7.99 9.17 -10.14
C ASP A 22 -9.09 9.29 -11.19
N VAL A 23 -9.47 8.19 -11.82
CA VAL A 23 -10.59 8.16 -12.78
C VAL A 23 -11.91 8.43 -12.07
N ILE A 24 -12.17 7.81 -10.91
CA ILE A 24 -13.41 8.01 -10.14
C ILE A 24 -13.57 9.48 -9.71
N PHE A 25 -12.49 10.16 -9.35
CA PHE A 25 -12.52 11.54 -8.88
C PHE A 25 -12.25 12.60 -9.94
N ASP A 26 -12.13 12.19 -11.21
CA ASP A 26 -11.75 13.07 -12.32
C ASP A 26 -10.47 13.86 -11.98
N ALA A 27 -9.46 13.17 -11.45
CA ALA A 27 -8.22 13.76 -10.95
C ALA A 27 -7.19 14.03 -12.06
N GLN A 28 -7.54 13.70 -13.32
CA GLN A 28 -6.67 13.85 -14.50
C GLN A 28 -5.33 13.14 -14.32
N PRO A 29 -5.32 11.79 -14.26
CA PRO A 29 -4.11 11.02 -14.01
C PRO A 29 -3.08 11.27 -15.09
N ARG A 30 -1.82 11.39 -14.67
CA ARG A 30 -0.63 11.48 -15.50
C ARG A 30 0.32 10.36 -15.09
N LEU A 31 1.04 9.83 -16.07
CA LEU A 31 2.16 8.96 -15.80
C LEU A 31 3.41 9.83 -15.78
N GLU A 32 4.08 9.87 -14.63
CA GLU A 32 5.35 10.56 -14.50
C GLU A 32 6.44 9.55 -14.17
N GLY A 33 7.54 9.65 -14.90
CA GLY A 33 8.75 8.91 -14.57
C GLY A 33 9.36 9.55 -13.34
N VAL A 34 9.35 8.83 -12.22
CA VAL A 34 9.97 9.29 -10.99
C VAL A 34 11.26 8.49 -10.79
N GLN A 35 12.33 9.21 -10.47
CA GLN A 35 13.63 8.62 -10.24
C GLN A 35 13.89 8.62 -8.74
N PHE A 36 13.72 7.46 -8.10
CA PHE A 36 13.98 7.29 -6.67
C PHE A 36 15.25 6.45 -6.48
N GLY A 37 16.37 7.15 -6.31
CA GLY A 37 17.69 6.52 -6.26
C GLY A 37 18.06 5.84 -7.59
N PRO A 38 18.68 4.66 -7.59
CA PRO A 38 19.14 4.00 -8.82
C PRO A 38 18.01 3.30 -9.61
N PHE A 39 16.77 3.31 -9.12
CA PHE A 39 15.66 2.59 -9.72
C PHE A 39 14.67 3.57 -10.37
N PRO A 40 14.45 3.49 -11.70
CA PRO A 40 13.35 4.20 -12.34
C PRO A 40 12.04 3.53 -11.97
N PHE A 41 11.03 4.31 -11.58
CA PHE A 41 9.65 3.85 -11.45
C PHE A 41 8.71 4.83 -12.14
N VAL A 42 7.56 4.31 -12.55
CA VAL A 42 6.47 5.12 -13.10
C VAL A 42 5.50 5.31 -11.96
N ALA A 43 5.24 6.56 -11.59
CA ALA A 43 4.21 6.90 -10.62
C ALA A 43 2.98 7.42 -11.38
N VAL A 44 1.81 7.02 -10.93
CA VAL A 44 0.57 7.72 -11.29
C VAL A 44 0.48 8.98 -10.42
N THR A 45 0.46 10.15 -11.06
CA THR A 45 0.27 11.44 -10.40
C THR A 45 -1.02 12.10 -10.87
N HIS A 46 -1.57 13.02 -10.08
CA HIS A 46 -2.85 13.68 -10.38
C HIS A 46 -2.81 15.18 -10.16
N ARG A 47 -3.86 15.90 -10.60
CA ARG A 47 -3.94 17.36 -10.46
C ARG A 47 -3.93 17.80 -9.00
N SER A 48 -3.29 18.93 -8.71
CA SER A 48 -3.37 19.58 -7.41
C SER A 48 -4.76 20.17 -7.15
N GLY A 49 -5.07 20.44 -5.87
CA GLY A 49 -6.33 21.09 -5.47
C GLY A 49 -7.52 20.15 -5.27
N LEU A 50 -7.27 18.83 -5.16
CA LEU A 50 -8.30 17.89 -4.71
C LEU A 50 -8.72 18.19 -3.27
N SER A 51 -9.98 17.87 -2.94
CA SER A 51 -10.41 17.90 -1.54
C SER A 51 -9.56 16.90 -0.73
N PRO A 52 -9.19 17.20 0.53
CA PRO A 52 -8.32 16.33 1.33
C PRO A 52 -8.81 14.88 1.43
N ARG A 53 -10.13 14.64 1.45
CA ARG A 53 -10.69 13.27 1.43
C ARG A 53 -10.35 12.49 0.14
N ARG A 54 -10.40 13.15 -1.02
CA ARG A 54 -10.07 12.54 -2.32
C ARG A 54 -8.59 12.27 -2.43
N GLU A 55 -7.77 13.25 -2.04
CA GLU A 55 -6.31 13.12 -1.96
C GLU A 55 -5.93 11.92 -1.09
N PHE A 56 -6.41 11.89 0.16
CA PHE A 56 -6.17 10.76 1.06
C PHE A 56 -6.56 9.41 0.44
N THR A 57 -7.71 9.36 -0.24
CA THR A 57 -8.21 8.13 -0.85
C THR A 57 -7.31 7.67 -2.00
N ILE A 58 -6.91 8.58 -2.88
CA ILE A 58 -5.99 8.28 -3.98
C ILE A 58 -4.64 7.84 -3.41
N SER A 59 -4.01 8.63 -2.54
CA SER A 59 -2.71 8.29 -1.94
C SER A 59 -2.74 6.98 -1.15
N SER A 60 -3.88 6.59 -0.57
CA SER A 60 -4.00 5.32 0.16
C SER A 60 -4.26 4.12 -0.76
N ALA A 61 -4.72 4.33 -1.99
CA ALA A 61 -5.31 3.29 -2.83
C ALA A 61 -4.31 2.18 -3.19
N GLY A 62 -3.08 2.54 -3.55
CA GLY A 62 -2.02 1.56 -3.83
C GLY A 62 -1.78 0.64 -2.64
N PHE A 63 -1.71 1.21 -1.42
CA PHE A 63 -1.58 0.45 -0.16
C PHE A 63 -2.76 -0.49 0.09
N TRP A 64 -4.00 -0.05 -0.12
CA TRP A 64 -5.15 -0.93 0.08
C TRP A 64 -5.18 -2.10 -0.90
N VAL A 65 -4.79 -1.88 -2.16
CA VAL A 65 -4.74 -2.94 -3.17
C VAL A 65 -3.69 -3.98 -2.80
N GLN A 66 -2.47 -3.57 -2.41
CA GLN A 66 -1.45 -4.51 -1.96
C GLN A 66 -1.88 -5.24 -0.68
N GLU A 67 -2.47 -4.56 0.29
CA GLU A 67 -2.89 -5.13 1.57
C GLU A 67 -4.01 -6.16 1.39
N GLY A 68 -4.97 -5.87 0.51
CA GLY A 68 -6.03 -6.80 0.13
C GLY A 68 -5.50 -7.98 -0.68
N THR A 69 -4.53 -7.74 -1.57
CA THR A 69 -3.83 -8.79 -2.30
C THR A 69 -3.10 -9.72 -1.32
N ASP A 70 -2.42 -9.19 -0.32
CA ASP A 70 -1.71 -9.98 0.70
C ASP A 70 -2.66 -10.80 1.56
N GLU A 71 -3.85 -10.30 1.91
CA GLU A 71 -4.86 -11.11 2.60
C GLU A 71 -5.28 -12.33 1.78
N TRP A 72 -5.40 -12.16 0.47
CA TRP A 72 -5.77 -13.23 -0.45
C TRP A 72 -4.62 -14.21 -0.73
N LEU A 73 -3.38 -13.71 -0.76
CA LEU A 73 -2.17 -14.54 -0.93
C LEU A 73 -1.85 -15.35 0.34
N LEU A 74 -2.03 -14.76 1.52
CA LEU A 74 -1.73 -15.35 2.82
C LEU A 74 -2.91 -16.12 3.42
N ASN A 75 -3.98 -16.35 2.65
CA ASN A 75 -5.09 -17.18 3.08
C ASN A 75 -4.58 -18.64 3.26
N PRO A 76 -4.69 -19.23 4.47
CA PRO A 76 -4.24 -20.61 4.72
C PRO A 76 -4.94 -21.66 3.86
N ASP A 77 -6.21 -21.45 3.49
CA ASP A 77 -6.98 -22.40 2.68
C ASP A 77 -6.41 -22.56 1.28
N ARG A 78 -5.60 -21.59 0.86
CA ARG A 78 -5.09 -21.49 -0.50
C ARG A 78 -3.87 -22.35 -0.75
N CYS A 79 -3.07 -22.52 0.28
CA CYS A 79 -2.00 -23.49 0.30
C CYS A 79 -1.89 -23.96 1.74
N GLY A 80 -2.39 -25.17 2.03
CA GLY A 80 -2.75 -25.60 3.39
C GLY A 80 -1.66 -25.40 4.47
N SER A 81 -0.38 -25.47 4.07
CA SER A 81 0.79 -25.22 4.93
C SER A 81 1.34 -23.78 4.87
N GLY A 82 0.57 -22.84 4.32
CA GLY A 82 0.97 -21.46 4.03
C GLY A 82 1.71 -21.28 2.70
N LEU A 83 1.73 -20.04 2.21
CA LEU A 83 2.35 -19.67 0.93
C LEU A 83 3.85 -20.03 0.86
N ARG A 84 4.57 -19.99 1.99
CA ARG A 84 6.00 -20.32 2.04
C ARG A 84 6.29 -21.75 1.60
N ALA A 85 5.54 -22.71 2.14
CA ALA A 85 5.69 -24.14 1.85
C ALA A 85 5.03 -24.54 0.51
N CYS A 86 4.31 -23.63 -0.13
CA CYS A 86 3.67 -23.86 -1.43
C CYS A 86 4.73 -24.00 -2.54
N GLU A 87 4.91 -25.22 -3.04
CA GLU A 87 5.78 -25.50 -4.19
C GLU A 87 5.23 -24.86 -5.45
N GLY A 88 6.11 -24.34 -6.32
CA GLY A 88 5.72 -23.70 -7.58
C GLY A 88 5.03 -22.33 -7.46
N ALA A 89 4.69 -21.85 -6.26
CA ALA A 89 4.00 -20.57 -6.04
C ALA A 89 4.91 -19.33 -6.16
N TRP A 90 5.91 -19.36 -7.06
CA TRP A 90 6.91 -18.31 -7.22
C TRP A 90 6.32 -16.95 -7.59
N PHE A 91 5.30 -16.94 -8.44
CA PHE A 91 4.57 -15.73 -8.80
C PHE A 91 3.94 -15.06 -7.57
N SER A 92 3.17 -15.82 -6.79
CA SER A 92 2.54 -15.35 -5.55
C SER A 92 3.56 -14.88 -4.50
N LYS A 93 4.69 -15.58 -4.38
CA LYS A 93 5.81 -15.17 -3.51
C LYS A 93 6.42 -13.84 -3.96
N GLY A 94 6.54 -13.64 -5.27
CA GLY A 94 6.99 -12.38 -5.86
C GLY A 94 6.06 -11.22 -5.59
N MET A 95 4.74 -11.43 -5.73
CA MET A 95 3.73 -10.42 -5.41
C MET A 95 3.82 -9.98 -3.94
N LEU A 96 3.80 -10.95 -3.01
CA LEU A 96 3.91 -10.68 -1.58
C LEU A 96 5.21 -9.96 -1.23
N ALA A 97 6.34 -10.41 -1.80
CA ALA A 97 7.63 -9.79 -1.55
C ALA A 97 7.66 -8.33 -2.01
N PHE A 98 7.10 -8.03 -3.19
CA PHE A 98 6.96 -6.64 -3.64
C PHE A 98 6.12 -5.82 -2.67
N ASN A 99 4.91 -6.28 -2.32
CA ASN A 99 3.99 -5.55 -1.45
C ASN A 99 4.64 -5.20 -0.09
N VAL A 100 5.26 -6.18 0.55
CA VAL A 100 5.96 -6.00 1.83
C VAL A 100 7.13 -5.03 1.68
N LEU A 101 8.01 -5.23 0.69
CA LEU A 101 9.19 -4.38 0.50
C LEU A 101 8.81 -2.95 0.10
N ASN A 102 7.75 -2.77 -0.68
CA ASN A 102 7.22 -1.47 -1.07
C ASN A 102 6.73 -0.70 0.16
N SER A 103 5.90 -1.32 1.01
CA SER A 103 5.48 -0.73 2.29
C SER A 103 6.65 -0.37 3.20
N VAL A 104 7.66 -1.23 3.30
CA VAL A 104 8.86 -0.95 4.10
C VAL A 104 9.60 0.26 3.53
N GLY A 105 9.77 0.33 2.20
CA GLY A 105 10.39 1.47 1.52
C GLY A 105 9.67 2.79 1.82
N TYR A 106 8.35 2.82 1.63
CA TYR A 106 7.52 3.98 1.95
C TYR A 106 7.59 4.38 3.42
N ALA A 107 7.57 3.41 4.34
CA ALA A 107 7.68 3.69 5.77
C ALA A 107 9.04 4.29 6.15
N LEU A 108 10.14 3.78 5.59
CA LEU A 108 11.49 4.33 5.82
C LEU A 108 11.60 5.77 5.33
N VAL A 109 11.06 6.05 4.14
CA VAL A 109 10.97 7.38 3.53
C VAL A 109 10.15 8.33 4.40
N ALA A 110 8.98 7.88 4.88
CA ALA A 110 8.14 8.64 5.80
C ALA A 110 8.84 8.93 7.15
N PHE A 111 9.56 7.96 7.70
CA PHE A 111 10.32 8.16 8.95
C PHE A 111 11.46 9.15 8.79
N ALA A 112 12.20 9.03 7.69
CA ALA A 112 13.28 9.94 7.32
C ALA A 112 12.76 11.31 6.87
N LYS A 113 11.46 11.45 6.53
CA LYS A 113 10.88 12.61 5.84
C LYS A 113 11.68 13.00 4.59
N ALA A 114 12.25 11.99 3.92
CA ALA A 114 13.17 12.16 2.80
C ALA A 114 12.58 11.46 1.58
N GLY A 115 12.59 12.12 0.42
CA GLY A 115 12.01 11.58 -0.82
C GLY A 115 11.20 12.64 -1.58
N PRO A 116 10.62 12.27 -2.73
CA PRO A 116 9.83 13.17 -3.56
C PRO A 116 8.61 13.72 -2.79
N SER A 117 8.17 14.93 -3.13
CA SER A 117 7.00 15.56 -2.53
C SER A 117 5.71 14.78 -2.80
N GLU A 118 5.68 14.05 -3.89
CA GLU A 118 4.54 13.38 -4.49
C GLU A 118 4.28 11.99 -3.87
N ARG A 119 5.09 11.57 -2.90
CA ARG A 119 4.96 10.24 -2.29
C ARG A 119 3.63 10.08 -1.54
N ASP A 120 3.05 8.90 -1.66
CA ASP A 120 1.75 8.54 -1.10
C ASP A 120 1.63 8.79 0.40
N THR A 121 2.66 8.42 1.17
CA THR A 121 2.66 8.60 2.63
C THR A 121 2.51 10.06 3.03
N ARG A 122 3.09 10.97 2.25
CA ARG A 122 2.96 12.41 2.46
C ARG A 122 1.58 12.91 2.03
N GLY A 123 1.07 12.48 0.88
CA GLY A 123 -0.30 12.80 0.43
C GLY A 123 -1.35 12.39 1.47
N MET A 124 -1.20 11.20 2.06
CA MET A 124 -2.03 10.74 3.17
C MET A 124 -1.89 11.63 4.41
N ALA A 125 -0.67 11.96 4.82
CA ALA A 125 -0.40 12.73 6.03
C ALA A 125 -0.93 14.16 5.94
N ASP A 126 -0.60 14.85 4.85
CA ASP A 126 -1.02 16.23 4.56
C ASP A 126 -2.55 16.30 4.44
N SER A 127 -3.18 15.27 3.88
CA SER A 127 -4.64 15.21 3.76
C SER A 127 -5.36 15.18 5.11
N ILE A 128 -4.84 14.47 6.12
CA ILE A 128 -5.50 14.33 7.43
C ILE A 128 -4.83 15.11 8.57
N ASP A 129 -3.93 16.02 8.21
CA ASP A 129 -3.20 16.92 9.09
C ASP A 129 -2.52 16.18 10.25
N ILE A 130 -1.71 15.18 9.92
CA ILE A 130 -0.89 14.45 10.89
C ILE A 130 0.57 14.33 10.45
N ASP A 131 1.44 13.96 11.38
CA ASP A 131 2.83 13.69 11.05
C ASP A 131 2.95 12.46 10.13
N GLU A 132 3.69 12.60 9.04
CA GLU A 132 3.94 11.54 8.06
C GLU A 132 4.50 10.25 8.68
N ARG A 133 5.26 10.35 9.78
CA ARG A 133 5.77 9.18 10.51
C ARG A 133 4.64 8.30 11.04
N ALA A 134 3.50 8.87 11.40
CA ALA A 134 2.33 8.09 11.81
C ALA A 134 1.76 7.29 10.63
N ILE A 135 1.75 7.86 9.42
CA ILE A 135 1.40 7.12 8.19
C ILE A 135 2.44 6.05 7.88
N GLY A 136 3.73 6.35 8.03
CA GLY A 136 4.80 5.36 7.89
C GLY A 136 4.60 4.15 8.82
N ALA A 137 4.24 4.39 10.08
CA ALA A 137 3.90 3.32 11.03
C ALA A 137 2.63 2.56 10.62
N LEU A 138 1.60 3.27 10.13
CA LEU A 138 0.35 2.68 9.66
C LEU A 138 0.58 1.70 8.50
N VAL A 139 1.41 2.06 7.53
CA VAL A 139 1.75 1.24 6.35
C VAL A 139 2.75 0.12 6.69
N LEU A 140 3.70 0.38 7.60
CA LEU A 140 4.69 -0.61 8.01
C LEU A 140 4.08 -1.77 8.80
N THR A 141 3.14 -1.47 9.69
CA THR A 141 2.57 -2.45 10.62
C THR A 141 1.95 -3.67 9.93
N PRO A 142 1.02 -3.52 8.96
CA PRO A 142 0.46 -4.68 8.26
C PRO A 142 1.53 -5.43 7.44
N ALA A 143 2.49 -4.73 6.84
CA ALA A 143 3.58 -5.36 6.09
C ALA A 143 4.45 -6.27 6.97
N LEU A 144 4.80 -5.83 8.19
CA LEU A 144 5.53 -6.67 9.15
C LEU A 144 4.70 -7.87 9.61
N LEU A 145 3.39 -7.67 9.86
CA LEU A 145 2.50 -8.74 10.26
C LEU A 145 2.28 -9.77 9.13
N ASP A 146 2.23 -9.32 7.89
CA ASP A 146 2.07 -10.16 6.71
C ASP A 146 3.35 -10.95 6.39
N ALA A 147 4.53 -10.32 6.54
CA ALA A 147 5.81 -11.01 6.52
C ALA A 147 5.90 -12.07 7.64
N TYR A 148 5.39 -11.75 8.84
CA TYR A 148 5.33 -12.71 9.93
C TYR A 148 4.39 -13.88 9.62
N ARG A 149 3.21 -13.62 9.04
CA ARG A 149 2.25 -14.65 8.60
C ARG A 149 2.80 -15.53 7.47
N TYR A 150 3.65 -14.99 6.60
CA TYR A 150 4.35 -15.79 5.61
C TYR A 150 5.22 -16.88 6.25
N VAL A 151 5.85 -16.57 7.39
CA VAL A 151 6.65 -17.54 8.16
C VAL A 151 5.77 -18.39 9.09
N ASN A 152 4.71 -17.81 9.64
CA ASN A 152 3.83 -18.40 10.65
C ASN A 152 2.36 -18.36 10.19
N PRO A 153 1.96 -19.20 9.22
CA PRO A 153 0.64 -19.10 8.57
C PRO A 153 -0.54 -19.39 9.51
N THR A 154 -0.30 -20.10 10.62
CA THR A 154 -1.32 -20.43 11.63
C THR A 154 -1.48 -19.35 12.70
N ALA A 155 -0.67 -18.29 12.67
CA ALA A 155 -0.71 -17.22 13.67
C ALA A 155 -1.94 -16.32 13.49
N ARG A 156 -3.07 -16.75 14.07
CA ARG A 156 -4.36 -16.04 13.98
C ARG A 156 -4.31 -14.63 14.54
N TRP A 157 -3.52 -14.40 15.60
CA TRP A 157 -3.35 -13.07 16.19
C TRP A 157 -2.75 -12.10 15.16
N ALA A 158 -1.72 -12.52 14.41
CA ALA A 158 -1.08 -11.68 13.42
C ALA A 158 -2.03 -11.37 12.25
N ALA A 159 -2.82 -12.35 11.82
CA ALA A 159 -3.85 -12.16 10.80
C ALA A 159 -4.92 -11.15 11.24
N TRP A 160 -5.45 -11.27 12.45
CA TRP A 160 -6.46 -10.34 12.95
C TRP A 160 -5.90 -8.95 13.20
N THR A 161 -4.70 -8.83 13.78
CA THR A 161 -4.05 -7.53 13.96
C THR A 161 -3.78 -6.86 12.60
N SER A 162 -3.29 -7.60 11.60
CA SER A 162 -3.05 -7.05 10.25
C SER A 162 -4.34 -6.51 9.66
N ARG A 163 -5.41 -7.32 9.70
CA ARG A 163 -6.75 -6.92 9.20
C ARG A 163 -7.33 -5.72 9.93
N LEU A 164 -7.16 -5.62 11.25
CA LEU A 164 -7.63 -4.47 12.02
C LEU A 164 -6.90 -3.19 11.63
N VAL A 165 -5.58 -3.25 11.42
CA VAL A 165 -4.80 -2.09 10.99
C VAL A 165 -5.19 -1.65 9.57
N LYS A 166 -5.35 -2.61 8.64
CA LYS A 166 -5.84 -2.37 7.27
C LYS A 166 -7.25 -1.76 7.26
N ALA A 167 -8.17 -2.30 8.04
CA ALA A 167 -9.52 -1.74 8.17
C ALA A 167 -9.48 -0.33 8.78
N GLY A 168 -8.62 -0.12 9.79
CA GLY A 168 -8.37 1.19 10.39
C GLY A 168 -7.86 2.21 9.37
N SER A 169 -6.94 1.82 8.49
CA SER A 169 -6.39 2.70 7.44
C SER A 169 -7.49 3.16 6.47
N VAL A 170 -8.40 2.27 6.06
CA VAL A 170 -9.56 2.61 5.22
C VAL A 170 -10.53 3.55 5.96
N LEU A 171 -10.79 3.30 7.26
CA LEU A 171 -11.69 4.13 8.05
C LEU A 171 -11.16 5.56 8.27
N LEU A 172 -9.86 5.82 8.11
CA LEU A 172 -9.31 7.18 8.19
C LEU A 172 -9.87 8.12 7.12
N VAL A 173 -10.41 7.59 6.00
CA VAL A 173 -11.16 8.37 5.00
C VAL A 173 -12.32 9.13 5.65
N LEU A 174 -12.91 8.59 6.72
CA LEU A 174 -14.05 9.18 7.42
C LEU A 174 -13.66 10.30 8.39
N LYS A 175 -12.39 10.39 8.80
CA LYS A 175 -11.90 11.46 9.70
C LYS A 175 -12.10 12.87 9.10
N GLN A 176 -12.30 12.95 7.79
CA GLN A 176 -12.41 14.18 7.02
C GLN A 176 -13.83 14.78 6.92
N THR A 177 -14.88 14.14 7.46
CA THR A 177 -16.25 14.70 7.39
C THR A 177 -16.52 15.90 8.32
N SER A 178 -15.57 16.32 9.16
CA SER A 178 -15.82 17.32 10.21
C SER A 178 -15.16 18.69 10.00
N SER A 179 -14.35 18.92 8.95
CA SER A 179 -13.60 20.18 8.77
C SER A 179 -14.16 21.13 7.69
N SER A 180 -15.22 20.77 6.95
CA SER A 180 -15.81 21.64 5.91
C SER A 180 -16.84 22.66 6.44
N ARG A 181 -16.69 23.14 7.67
CA ARG A 181 -17.47 24.28 8.20
C ARG A 181 -16.53 25.32 8.82
N ARG A 182 -15.75 26.03 8.00
CA ARG A 182 -15.27 27.38 8.30
C ARG A 182 -15.19 28.17 7.00
#